data_AF-A0AAD7HR54-F1
#
_entry.id   AF-A0AAD7HR54-F1
#
_cell.length_a   1.000
_cell.length_b   1.000
_cell.length_c   1.000
_cell.angle_alpha   90.00
_cell.angle_beta   90.00
_cell.angle_gamma   90.00
#
_symmetry.space_group_name_H-M   'P 1'
#
loop_
_entity.id
_entity.type
_entity.pdbx_description
1 polymer ?
#
loop_
_entity_poly.entity_id
_entity_poly.type
_entity_poly.pdbx_seq_one_letter_code
_entity_poly.pdbx_strand_id
1 'polypeptide(L)'
;MSDAYLAAIAVRRTNLHLEAIVKTCVLHGPTPFNMQSSRAVLVTGAAHKKVWELVTEAIEKDLEGEAKEGALNRVAGFSAGYGSVLFFEDQKVIDDVHQTVPRVEHQGHRDAAAHGVDGALARGPRREPAAQRRLLRRARPEYSEGLLPSLDLTAIMPFGDPAAPLSEKSFGPIEDRVKVFKAY
;
A
#
# COMPACT_ATOMS: atom_id res chain seq x y z
N MET A 1 -14.40 -28.78 -0.04
CA MET A 1 -14.94 -27.40 0.04
C MET A 1 -16.08 -27.29 -0.96
N SER A 2 -17.23 -26.71 -0.61
CA SER A 2 -18.41 -26.71 -1.49
C SER A 2 -18.28 -25.73 -2.66
N ASP A 3 -18.92 -26.02 -3.78
CA ASP A 3 -18.94 -25.15 -4.97
C ASP A 3 -19.52 -23.76 -4.67
N ALA A 4 -20.39 -23.64 -3.65
CA ALA A 4 -20.91 -22.36 -3.16
C ALA A 4 -19.82 -21.49 -2.50
N TYR A 5 -18.83 -22.09 -1.83
CA TYR A 5 -17.70 -21.37 -1.25
C TYR A 5 -16.76 -20.84 -2.35
N LEU A 6 -16.53 -21.64 -3.39
CA LEU A 6 -15.74 -21.22 -4.56
C LEU A 6 -16.49 -20.17 -5.39
N ALA A 7 -17.81 -20.28 -5.53
CA ALA A 7 -18.65 -19.26 -6.18
C ALA A 7 -18.69 -17.95 -5.38
N ALA A 8 -18.74 -18.00 -4.05
CA ALA A 8 -18.65 -16.81 -3.20
C ALA A 8 -17.28 -16.12 -3.29
N ILE A 9 -16.20 -16.89 -3.51
CA ILE A 9 -14.86 -16.35 -3.84
C ILE A 9 -14.83 -15.74 -5.25
N ALA A 10 -15.55 -16.31 -6.22
CA ALA A 10 -15.64 -15.79 -7.57
C ALA A 10 -16.49 -14.50 -7.67
N VAL A 11 -17.57 -14.40 -6.89
CA VAL A 11 -18.39 -13.17 -6.76
C VAL A 11 -17.63 -12.04 -6.03
N ARG A 12 -16.59 -12.38 -5.25
CA ARG A 12 -15.75 -11.47 -4.45
C ARG A 12 -14.76 -10.60 -5.24
N ARG A 13 -14.83 -10.47 -6.56
CA ARG A 13 -13.78 -9.76 -7.33
C ARG A 13 -14.31 -8.83 -8.42
N THR A 14 -15.44 -8.19 -8.17
CA THR A 14 -15.83 -7.02 -8.97
C THR A 14 -15.06 -5.79 -8.48
N ASN A 15 -14.90 -4.80 -9.34
CA ASN A 15 -14.34 -3.49 -8.94
C ASN A 15 -15.13 -2.87 -7.78
N LEU A 16 -16.45 -3.08 -7.74
CA LEU A 16 -17.29 -2.62 -6.62
C LEU A 16 -16.89 -3.24 -5.28
N HIS A 17 -16.56 -4.52 -5.25
CA HIS A 17 -16.11 -5.16 -4.02
C HIS A 17 -14.73 -4.67 -3.59
N LEU A 18 -13.80 -4.48 -4.54
CA LEU A 18 -12.48 -3.89 -4.27
C LEU A 18 -12.60 -2.46 -3.72
N GLU A 19 -13.46 -1.64 -4.31
CA GLU A 19 -13.78 -0.31 -3.82
C GLU A 19 -14.36 -0.35 -2.40
N ALA A 20 -15.28 -1.26 -2.13
CA ALA A 20 -15.89 -1.41 -0.81
C ALA A 20 -14.84 -1.76 0.25
N ILE A 21 -13.91 -2.67 -0.05
CA ILE A 21 -12.79 -3.01 0.84
C ILE A 21 -11.94 -1.77 1.12
N VAL A 22 -11.46 -1.09 0.07
CA VAL A 22 -10.60 0.09 0.24
C VAL A 22 -11.30 1.18 1.05
N LYS A 23 -12.55 1.51 0.72
CA LYS A 23 -13.35 2.50 1.45
C LYS A 23 -13.54 2.12 2.92
N THR A 24 -13.88 0.85 3.19
CA THR A 24 -14.09 0.35 4.56
C THR A 24 -12.81 0.46 5.40
N CYS A 25 -11.67 0.04 4.85
CA CYS A 25 -10.40 0.07 5.55
C CYS A 25 -9.89 1.49 5.80
N VAL A 26 -10.09 2.42 4.85
CA VAL A 26 -9.75 3.84 5.05
C VAL A 26 -10.68 4.50 6.06
N LEU A 27 -11.98 4.19 6.03
CA LEU A 27 -12.97 4.78 6.93
C LEU A 27 -12.83 4.31 8.38
N HIS A 28 -12.59 3.02 8.60
CA HIS A 28 -12.56 2.42 9.94
C HIS A 28 -11.14 2.22 10.48
N GLY A 29 -10.11 2.48 9.68
CA GLY A 29 -8.73 2.48 10.15
C GLY A 29 -8.54 3.56 11.21
N PRO A 30 -8.12 3.22 12.45
CA PRO A 30 -7.91 4.22 13.48
C PRO A 30 -6.75 5.15 13.07
N THR A 31 -6.94 6.45 13.25
CA THR A 31 -5.89 7.46 13.05
C THR A 31 -5.64 8.22 14.35
N PRO A 32 -4.38 8.63 14.64
CA PRO A 32 -4.09 9.52 15.75
C PRO A 32 -5.02 10.74 15.75
N PHE A 33 -5.57 11.10 16.91
CA PHE A 33 -6.47 12.26 17.07
C PHE A 33 -7.69 12.27 16.14
N ASN A 34 -8.07 11.12 15.56
CA ASN A 34 -9.11 11.01 14.55
C ASN A 34 -8.90 11.96 13.35
N MET A 35 -7.65 12.29 13.04
CA MET A 35 -7.30 13.27 12.01
C MET A 35 -7.63 12.81 10.59
N GLN A 36 -7.69 11.50 10.35
CA GLN A 36 -8.08 10.92 9.05
C GLN A 36 -7.21 11.47 7.90
N SER A 37 -5.88 11.47 8.06
CA SER A 37 -4.95 11.97 7.05
C SER A 37 -4.70 11.00 5.89
N SER A 38 -4.94 9.69 6.11
CA SER A 38 -4.78 8.67 5.08
C SER A 38 -5.70 8.93 3.88
N ARG A 39 -5.16 8.72 2.68
CA ARG A 39 -5.87 8.74 1.40
C ARG A 39 -5.50 7.50 0.61
N ALA A 40 -6.40 7.03 -0.23
CA ALA A 40 -6.15 5.88 -1.10
C ALA A 40 -6.68 6.13 -2.50
N VAL A 41 -5.93 5.65 -3.49
CA VAL A 41 -6.36 5.61 -4.89
C VAL A 41 -6.32 4.15 -5.35
N LEU A 42 -7.48 3.63 -5.74
CA LEU A 42 -7.60 2.31 -6.35
C LEU A 42 -7.46 2.45 -7.86
N VAL A 43 -6.48 1.76 -8.45
CA VAL A 43 -6.31 1.66 -9.91
C VAL A 43 -6.45 0.21 -10.34
N THR A 44 -7.16 -0.02 -11.45
CA THR A 44 -7.40 -1.36 -12.02
C THR A 44 -7.19 -1.35 -13.52
N GLY A 45 -6.83 -2.50 -14.11
CA GLY A 45 -6.76 -2.66 -15.57
C GLY A 45 -5.73 -1.71 -16.22
N ALA A 46 -6.16 -0.92 -17.20
CA ALA A 46 -5.27 -0.02 -17.94
C ALA A 46 -4.61 1.06 -17.05
N ALA A 47 -5.34 1.57 -16.04
CA ALA A 47 -4.79 2.55 -15.10
C ALA A 47 -3.66 1.96 -14.25
N HIS A 48 -3.79 0.69 -13.84
CA HIS A 48 -2.73 -0.04 -13.14
C HIS A 48 -1.49 -0.21 -14.01
N LYS A 49 -1.64 -0.62 -15.28
CA LYS A 49 -0.52 -0.74 -16.21
C LYS A 49 0.23 0.57 -16.39
N LYS A 50 -0.49 1.67 -16.58
CA LYS A 50 0.09 3.02 -16.72
C LYS A 50 0.93 3.42 -15.49
N VAL A 51 0.49 3.09 -14.27
CA VAL A 51 1.30 3.34 -13.06
C VAL A 51 2.62 2.60 -13.12
N TRP A 52 2.62 1.32 -13.51
CA TRP A 52 3.84 0.51 -13.56
C TRP A 52 4.75 0.79 -14.77
N GLU A 53 4.20 1.31 -15.87
CA GLU A 53 4.97 1.87 -16.98
C GLU A 53 5.81 3.06 -16.50
N LEU A 54 5.19 4.01 -15.79
CA LEU A 54 5.91 5.17 -15.25
C LEU A 54 6.97 4.78 -14.21
N VAL A 55 6.71 3.74 -13.41
CA VAL A 55 7.72 3.17 -12.49
C VAL A 55 8.89 2.57 -13.26
N THR A 56 8.60 1.84 -14.32
CA THR A 56 9.60 1.22 -15.20
C THR A 56 10.51 2.30 -15.81
N GLU A 57 9.92 3.34 -16.39
CA GLU A 57 10.66 4.48 -16.95
C GLU A 57 11.56 5.16 -15.91
N ALA A 58 11.05 5.36 -14.70
CA ALA A 58 11.84 5.95 -13.61
C ALA A 58 13.02 5.04 -13.22
N ILE A 59 12.81 3.74 -13.10
CA ILE A 59 13.87 2.75 -12.82
C ILE A 59 14.93 2.79 -13.92
N GLU A 60 14.50 2.85 -15.17
CA GLU A 60 15.41 2.85 -16.31
C GLU A 60 16.33 4.05 -16.35
N LYS A 61 15.86 5.20 -15.85
CA LYS A 61 16.59 6.46 -15.78
C LYS A 61 17.50 6.58 -14.57
N ASP A 62 17.08 6.08 -13.41
CA ASP A 62 17.74 6.35 -12.14
C ASP A 62 18.66 5.20 -11.67
N LEU A 63 18.51 3.98 -12.22
CA LEU A 63 19.30 2.81 -11.86
C LEU A 63 20.07 2.25 -13.06
N GLU A 64 21.19 1.57 -12.79
CA GLU A 64 22.02 0.89 -13.79
C GLU A 64 22.48 -0.49 -13.30
N GLY A 65 23.02 -1.31 -14.20
CA GLY A 65 23.60 -2.63 -13.89
C GLY A 65 22.61 -3.62 -13.27
N GLU A 66 23.13 -4.52 -12.42
CA GLU A 66 22.32 -5.58 -11.76
C GLU A 66 21.18 -5.02 -10.90
N ALA A 67 21.36 -3.82 -10.32
CA ALA A 67 20.32 -3.18 -9.52
C ALA A 67 19.11 -2.78 -10.38
N LYS A 68 19.34 -2.30 -11.61
CA LYS A 68 18.28 -2.03 -12.59
C LYS A 68 17.57 -3.32 -12.98
N GLU A 69 18.33 -4.35 -13.36
CA GLU A 69 17.76 -5.64 -13.78
C GLU A 69 16.88 -6.28 -12.68
N GLY A 70 17.38 -6.33 -11.45
CA GLY A 70 16.63 -6.85 -10.30
C GLY A 70 15.41 -6.00 -9.94
N ALA A 71 15.40 -4.70 -10.22
CA ALA A 71 14.24 -3.84 -10.04
C ALA A 71 13.19 -4.06 -11.13
N LEU A 72 13.60 -4.12 -12.40
CA LEU A 72 12.72 -4.37 -13.55
C LEU A 72 12.03 -5.74 -13.45
N ASN A 73 12.77 -6.80 -13.08
CA ASN A 73 12.20 -8.13 -12.88
C ASN A 73 11.12 -8.14 -11.79
N ARG A 74 11.30 -7.37 -10.72
CA ARG A 74 10.28 -7.23 -9.66
C ARG A 74 9.05 -6.46 -10.15
N VAL A 75 9.26 -5.36 -10.87
CA VAL A 75 8.17 -4.52 -11.41
C VAL A 75 7.35 -5.27 -12.45
N ALA A 76 7.97 -6.12 -13.28
CA ALA A 76 7.25 -6.97 -14.22
C ALA A 76 6.21 -7.86 -13.51
N GLY A 77 6.59 -8.44 -12.36
CA GLY A 77 5.67 -9.24 -11.54
C GLY A 77 4.51 -8.41 -10.95
N PHE A 78 4.75 -7.16 -10.57
CA PHE A 78 3.70 -6.28 -10.06
C PHE A 78 2.76 -5.78 -11.15
N SER A 79 3.31 -5.42 -12.32
CA SER A 79 2.55 -4.98 -13.50
C SER A 79 1.62 -6.07 -14.03
N ALA A 80 2.01 -7.35 -13.91
CA ALA A 80 1.17 -8.50 -14.25
C ALA A 80 -0.07 -8.68 -13.35
N GLY A 81 -0.14 -7.96 -12.22
CA GLY A 81 -1.31 -7.91 -11.36
C GLY A 81 -2.55 -7.29 -12.02
N TYR A 82 -3.70 -7.40 -11.36
CA TYR A 82 -4.97 -6.83 -11.81
C TYR A 82 -5.08 -5.33 -11.52
N GLY A 83 -4.57 -4.91 -10.36
CA GLY A 83 -4.70 -3.55 -9.87
C GLY A 83 -3.68 -3.21 -8.78
N SER A 84 -3.68 -1.96 -8.37
CA SER A 84 -2.87 -1.44 -7.26
C SER A 84 -3.70 -0.51 -6.39
N VAL A 85 -3.42 -0.49 -5.10
CA VAL A 85 -3.86 0.58 -4.20
C VAL A 85 -2.67 1.47 -3.87
N LEU A 86 -2.77 2.75 -4.19
CA LEU A 86 -1.78 3.76 -3.85
C LEU A 86 -2.22 4.46 -2.58
N PHE A 87 -1.41 4.40 -1.54
CA PHE A 87 -1.68 5.03 -0.25
C PHE A 87 -0.92 6.34 -0.12
N PHE A 88 -1.61 7.37 0.34
CA PHE A 88 -1.03 8.68 0.57
C PHE A 88 -1.38 9.19 1.97
N GLU A 89 -0.57 10.13 2.44
CA GLU A 89 -0.81 10.89 3.66
C GLU A 89 -0.96 12.38 3.33
N ASP A 90 -2.04 12.99 3.81
CA ASP A 90 -2.31 14.40 3.63
C ASP A 90 -1.50 15.25 4.61
N GLN A 91 -0.38 15.79 4.13
CA GLN A 91 0.53 16.59 4.96
C GLN A 91 -0.17 17.82 5.55
N LYS A 92 -1.16 18.39 4.86
CA LYS A 92 -1.89 19.54 5.39
C LYS A 92 -2.66 19.17 6.65
N VAL A 93 -3.36 18.03 6.64
CA VAL A 93 -4.10 17.53 7.81
C VAL A 93 -3.13 17.23 8.96
N ILE A 94 -1.95 16.71 8.63
CA ILE A 94 -0.88 16.46 9.60
C ILE A 94 -0.41 17.77 10.22
N ASP A 95 -0.06 18.75 9.40
CA ASP A 95 0.41 20.07 9.83
C ASP A 95 -0.64 20.82 10.66
N ASP A 96 -1.92 20.76 10.27
CA ASP A 96 -3.03 21.37 11.00
C ASP A 96 -3.18 20.76 12.41
N VAL A 97 -3.01 19.44 12.56
CA VAL A 97 -3.00 18.77 13.87
C VAL A 97 -1.75 19.13 14.67
N HIS A 98 -0.58 19.22 14.05
CA HIS A 98 0.66 19.62 14.74
C HIS A 98 0.57 21.03 15.34
N GLN A 99 -0.10 21.97 14.65
CA GLN A 99 -0.31 23.33 15.18
C GLN A 99 -1.15 23.32 16.45
N THR A 100 -2.10 22.38 16.57
CA THR A 100 -2.99 22.26 17.74
C THR A 100 -2.43 21.33 18.82
N VAL A 101 -1.54 20.40 18.45
CA VAL A 101 -0.91 19.42 19.36
C VAL A 101 0.61 19.36 19.12
N PRO A 102 1.39 20.29 19.69
CA PRO A 102 2.83 20.48 19.39
C PRO A 102 3.76 19.32 19.77
N ARG A 103 3.28 18.34 20.54
CA ARG A 103 4.06 17.18 21.01
C ARG A 103 3.90 15.93 20.15
N VAL A 104 3.08 15.98 19.11
CA VAL A 104 3.03 14.90 18.12
C VAL A 104 4.29 15.06 17.27
N GLU A 105 5.26 14.15 17.38
CA GLU A 105 6.37 14.09 16.41
C GLU A 105 5.85 13.54 15.08
N HIS A 106 6.53 13.82 13.96
CA HIS A 106 6.33 13.15 12.67
C HIS A 106 6.74 11.66 12.76
N GLN A 107 6.13 10.90 13.65
CA GLN A 107 6.15 9.46 13.57
C GLN A 107 5.26 9.11 12.39
N GLY A 108 5.88 8.86 11.23
CA GLY A 108 5.19 8.47 10.01
C GLY A 108 4.05 7.53 10.37
N HIS A 109 2.83 8.02 10.19
CA HIS A 109 1.65 7.36 10.71
C HIS A 109 1.65 5.93 10.19
N ARG A 110 1.56 4.98 11.12
CA ARG A 110 1.48 3.57 10.78
C ARG A 110 0.11 3.40 10.12
N ASP A 111 0.09 3.42 8.79
CA ASP A 111 -1.13 3.38 7.97
C ASP A 111 -1.96 2.12 8.33
N ALA A 112 -2.84 2.26 9.32
CA ALA A 112 -3.78 1.21 9.72
C ALA A 112 -4.70 0.85 8.55
N ALA A 113 -4.98 1.83 7.67
CA ALA A 113 -5.67 1.62 6.41
C ALA A 113 -4.90 0.67 5.48
N ALA A 114 -3.60 0.91 5.24
CA ALA A 114 -2.79 0.04 4.39
C ALA A 114 -2.72 -1.39 4.95
N HIS A 115 -2.54 -1.55 6.26
CA HIS A 115 -2.59 -2.85 6.93
C HIS A 115 -3.97 -3.51 6.88
N GLY A 116 -5.05 -2.73 6.95
CA GLY A 116 -6.42 -3.23 6.85
C GLY A 116 -6.74 -3.73 5.44
N VAL A 117 -6.39 -2.97 4.40
CA VAL A 117 -6.59 -3.38 3.00
C VAL A 117 -5.73 -4.60 2.69
N ASP A 118 -4.49 -4.62 3.16
CA ASP A 118 -3.62 -5.80 3.09
C ASP A 118 -4.28 -7.05 3.69
N GLY A 119 -4.71 -6.98 4.95
CA GLY A 119 -5.35 -8.10 5.62
C GLY A 119 -6.62 -8.58 4.90
N ALA A 120 -7.39 -7.66 4.34
CA ALA A 120 -8.60 -7.97 3.58
C ALA A 120 -8.31 -8.61 2.20
N LEU A 121 -7.21 -8.22 1.55
CA LEU A 121 -6.78 -8.78 0.27
C LEU A 121 -5.81 -9.98 0.42
N ALA A 122 -5.40 -10.30 1.66
CA ALA A 122 -4.47 -11.36 2.04
C ALA A 122 -3.11 -11.31 1.31
N ARG A 123 -2.57 -10.10 1.11
CA ARG A 123 -1.33 -9.86 0.35
C ARG A 123 -0.46 -8.84 1.06
N GLY A 124 0.36 -9.31 2.01
CA GLY A 124 1.19 -8.49 2.91
C GLY A 124 1.60 -7.14 2.31
N PRO A 125 1.48 -5.99 3.02
CA PRO A 125 1.73 -4.70 2.41
C PRO A 125 3.23 -4.64 2.11
N ARG A 126 3.60 -4.63 0.83
CA ARG A 126 5.01 -4.47 0.48
C ARG A 126 5.38 -3.00 0.68
N ARG A 127 6.01 -2.73 1.81
CA ARG A 127 6.60 -1.41 2.07
C ARG A 127 7.75 -1.23 1.11
N GLU A 128 7.54 -0.37 0.12
CA GLU A 128 8.54 -0.17 -0.91
C GLU A 128 9.79 0.55 -0.35
N PRO A 129 11.02 0.16 -0.74
CA PRO A 129 12.24 0.84 -0.33
C PRO A 129 12.17 2.35 -0.65
N ALA A 130 12.90 3.18 0.10
CA ALA A 130 12.91 4.63 -0.10
C ALA A 130 13.25 5.06 -1.55
N ALA A 131 14.07 4.26 -2.24
CA ALA A 131 14.37 4.44 -3.66
C ALA A 131 13.10 4.33 -4.53
N GLN A 132 12.25 3.35 -4.30
CA GLN A 132 11.04 3.11 -5.08
C GLN A 132 9.93 4.12 -4.77
N ARG A 133 9.85 4.63 -3.54
CA ARG A 133 9.02 5.82 -3.21
C ARG A 133 9.48 7.08 -3.96
N ARG A 134 10.79 7.30 -4.10
CA ARG A 134 11.35 8.41 -4.89
C ARG A 134 11.02 8.27 -6.37
N LEU A 135 11.13 7.06 -6.91
CA LEU A 135 10.80 6.75 -8.30
C LEU A 135 9.32 7.03 -8.57
N LEU A 136 8.42 6.61 -7.67
CA LEU A 136 6.99 6.87 -7.76
C LEU A 136 6.59 8.34 -7.60
N ARG A 137 7.24 9.07 -6.68
CA ARG A 137 7.05 10.53 -6.54
C ARG A 137 7.51 11.30 -7.80
N ARG A 138 8.49 10.78 -8.54
CA ARG A 138 8.99 11.38 -9.80
C ARG A 138 8.17 10.95 -11.01
N ALA A 139 7.70 9.70 -11.01
CA ALA A 139 6.78 9.11 -11.97
C ALA A 139 5.34 9.65 -11.83
N ARG A 140 5.13 10.82 -11.19
CA ARG A 140 3.82 11.44 -10.90
C ARG A 140 2.90 11.24 -12.11
N PRO A 141 1.94 10.30 -12.06
CA PRO A 141 1.03 10.12 -13.16
C PRO A 141 0.06 11.30 -13.19
N GLU A 142 -0.64 11.47 -14.31
CA GLU A 142 -1.92 12.20 -14.41
C GLU A 142 -2.90 11.85 -13.25
N TYR A 143 -2.79 10.68 -12.62
CA TYR A 143 -3.57 10.30 -11.43
C TYR A 143 -3.21 11.07 -10.14
N SER A 144 -2.16 11.90 -10.17
CA SER A 144 -1.85 12.90 -9.15
C SER A 144 -2.26 14.33 -9.58
N GLU A 145 -2.57 14.54 -10.86
CA GLU A 145 -3.12 15.80 -11.35
C GLU A 145 -4.60 15.88 -10.93
N GLY A 146 -4.84 16.55 -9.80
CA GLY A 146 -6.15 16.65 -9.15
C GLY A 146 -6.16 16.12 -7.71
N LEU A 147 -5.10 15.41 -7.31
CA LEU A 147 -4.83 15.10 -5.90
C LEU A 147 -4.08 16.28 -5.28
N LEU A 148 -4.49 16.67 -4.07
CA LEU A 148 -3.97 17.85 -3.37
C LEU A 148 -2.42 17.85 -3.38
N PRO A 149 -1.76 19.01 -3.58
CA PRO A 149 -0.29 19.09 -3.57
C PRO A 149 0.34 18.62 -2.25
N SER A 150 -0.46 18.55 -1.17
CA SER A 150 -0.10 18.06 0.16
C SER A 150 -0.02 16.53 0.27
N LEU A 151 -0.42 15.76 -0.75
CA LEU A 151 -0.43 14.30 -0.65
C LEU A 151 0.96 13.70 -0.85
N ASP A 152 1.43 12.98 0.17
CA ASP A 152 2.65 12.19 0.13
C ASP A 152 2.36 10.71 -0.09
N LEU A 153 2.89 10.10 -1.15
CA LEU A 153 2.75 8.67 -1.40
C LEU A 153 3.58 7.85 -0.39
N THR A 154 2.91 7.08 0.46
CA THR A 154 3.52 6.26 1.51
C THR A 154 3.78 4.83 1.06
N ALA A 155 2.86 4.24 0.28
CA ALA A 155 2.94 2.86 -0.17
C ALA A 155 2.15 2.61 -1.47
N ILE A 156 2.53 1.55 -2.18
CA ILE A 156 1.74 0.97 -3.26
C ILE A 156 1.58 -0.52 -2.99
N MET A 157 0.35 -1.01 -3.16
CA MET A 157 0.02 -2.40 -2.95
C MET A 157 -0.57 -3.01 -4.23
N PRO A 158 0.26 -3.64 -5.08
CA PRO A 158 -0.24 -4.40 -6.23
C PRO A 158 -0.99 -5.67 -5.78
N PHE A 159 -2.07 -5.97 -6.47
CA PHE A 159 -2.90 -7.16 -6.24
C PHE A 159 -3.39 -7.74 -7.57
N GLY A 160 -3.67 -9.04 -7.59
CA GLY A 160 -4.04 -9.80 -8.80
C GLY A 160 -3.58 -11.24 -8.69
N ASP A 161 -4.19 -12.22 -9.33
CA ASP A 161 -4.05 -13.63 -8.93
C ASP A 161 -2.63 -14.13 -8.57
N PRO A 162 -2.49 -14.90 -7.48
CA PRO A 162 -1.18 -15.38 -7.05
C PRO A 162 -0.56 -16.24 -8.15
N ALA A 163 0.53 -15.75 -8.72
CA ALA A 163 1.27 -16.45 -9.78
C ALA A 163 2.15 -17.59 -9.24
N ALA A 164 2.39 -17.62 -7.93
CA ALA A 164 3.18 -18.63 -7.23
C ALA A 164 2.60 -18.88 -5.82
N PRO A 165 2.81 -20.07 -5.25
CA PRO A 165 2.45 -20.35 -3.86
C PRO A 165 3.21 -19.42 -2.89
N LEU A 166 2.61 -19.15 -1.74
CA LEU A 166 3.25 -18.36 -0.68
C LEU A 166 4.50 -19.11 -0.16
N SER A 167 5.58 -18.38 0.02
CA SER A 167 6.77 -18.91 0.68
C SER A 167 6.49 -19.21 2.14
N GLU A 168 7.16 -20.22 2.70
CA GLU A 168 7.12 -20.49 4.12
C GLU A 168 7.58 -19.27 4.93
N LYS A 169 6.86 -19.00 6.03
CA LYS A 169 7.19 -17.93 6.96
C LYS A 169 7.88 -18.55 8.17
N SER A 170 9.13 -18.16 8.41
CA SER A 170 9.84 -18.51 9.65
C SER A 170 9.42 -17.60 10.80
N PHE A 171 9.40 -18.15 12.00
CA PHE A 171 9.11 -17.43 13.24
C PHE A 171 10.31 -17.54 14.18
N GLY A 172 10.83 -16.41 14.64
CA GLY A 172 11.80 -16.38 15.73
C GLY A 172 11.15 -16.59 17.10
N PRO A 173 11.95 -16.78 18.17
CA PRO A 173 11.46 -16.96 19.54
C PRO A 173 10.50 -15.85 19.97
N ILE A 174 9.39 -16.20 20.62
CA ILE A 174 8.36 -15.23 21.03
C ILE A 174 8.80 -14.44 22.27
N GLU A 175 9.65 -15.06 23.09
CA GLU A 175 10.18 -14.54 24.35
C GLU A 175 11.08 -13.32 24.12
N ASP A 176 11.72 -13.22 22.96
CA ASP A 176 12.52 -12.04 22.56
C ASP A 176 11.65 -10.87 22.12
N ARG A 177 10.39 -11.14 21.76
CA ARG A 177 9.46 -10.17 21.17
C ARG A 177 8.36 -9.74 22.12
N VAL A 178 8.09 -10.53 23.15
CA VAL A 178 7.02 -10.28 24.13
C VAL A 178 7.60 -10.42 25.54
N LYS A 179 7.51 -9.34 26.32
CA LYS A 179 7.81 -9.34 27.76
C LYS A 179 6.52 -9.01 28.50
N VAL A 180 6.17 -9.81 29.51
CA VAL A 180 4.95 -9.64 30.31
C VAL A 180 5.34 -9.32 31.74
N PHE A 181 4.93 -8.14 32.23
CA PHE A 181 5.05 -7.75 33.62
C PHE A 181 3.65 -7.75 34.25
N LYS A 182 3.48 -8.53 35.32
CA LYS A 182 2.23 -8.56 36.09
C LYS A 182 2.46 -7.75 37.36
N ALA A 183 1.68 -6.69 37.55
CA ALA A 183 1.55 -6.05 38.84
C ALA A 183 0.44 -6.78 39.59
N TYR A 184 0.75 -7.30 40.78
CA TYR A 184 -0.25 -7.73 41.76
C TYR A 184 -0.59 -6.56 42.66
#